data_AF-C0W2P0-F1
#
_entry.id   AF-C0W2P0-F1
#
_cell.length_a   1.000
_cell.length_b   1.000
_cell.length_c   1.000
_cell.angle_alpha   90.00
_cell.angle_beta   90.00
_cell.angle_gamma   90.00
#
_symmetry.space_group_name_H-M   'P 1'
#
loop_
_entity.id
_entity.type
_entity.pdbx_description
1 polymer ?
#
loop_
_entity_poly.entity_id
_entity_poly.type
_entity_poly.pdbx_seq_one_letter_code
_entity_poly.pdbx_strand_id
1 'polypeptide(L)'
;GVLSNDDAATTAILSAFGVLVVLCVLARWLVPAGLRALAALALPGPAWLVATRTAALESRRSSATVLPFLVAIGMVAVMFGVQSAGIGNMQVSGFVTLFGLAFLTAWTGGVAVIAMSAGHRRRDAALLSAAGASESAVLGIEVLEGVLHAACAIMLGLVVSVGTSALLGELLDRPVRQVVAHGPWTAMGLVSAMTLATTCLAMVLSSRAGRRESLGQTLRDRD
;
A
#
# COMPACT_ATOMS: atom_id res chain seq x y z
N GLY A 1 -3.70 41.33 3.32
CA GLY A 1 -2.59 41.03 2.38
C GLY A 1 -3.13 40.04 1.39
N VAL A 2 -3.23 40.42 0.12
CA VAL A 2 -3.75 39.55 -0.95
C VAL A 2 -2.59 38.64 -1.34
N LEU A 3 -2.61 37.39 -0.87
CA LEU A 3 -1.75 36.35 -1.42
C LEU A 3 -2.06 36.27 -2.92
N SER A 4 -1.04 36.27 -3.77
CA SER A 4 -1.24 35.97 -5.19
C SER A 4 -1.92 34.61 -5.30
N ASN A 5 -2.75 34.40 -6.32
CA ASN A 5 -3.40 33.11 -6.55
C ASN A 5 -2.37 31.96 -6.61
N ASP A 6 -1.14 32.27 -7.03
CA ASP A 6 0.00 31.35 -7.07
C ASP A 6 0.53 30.96 -5.68
N ASP A 7 0.49 31.87 -4.70
CA ASP A 7 0.94 31.60 -3.33
C ASP A 7 -0.04 30.65 -2.62
N ALA A 8 -1.34 30.84 -2.86
CA ALA A 8 -2.39 29.97 -2.32
C ALA A 8 -2.31 28.56 -2.90
N ALA A 9 -2.11 28.43 -4.22
CA ALA A 9 -1.92 27.14 -4.88
C ALA A 9 -0.66 26.42 -4.38
N THR A 10 0.45 27.14 -4.21
CA THR A 10 1.70 26.59 -3.69
C THR A 10 1.53 26.09 -2.25
N THR A 11 0.86 26.86 -1.40
CA THR A 11 0.57 26.48 -0.01
C THR A 11 -0.33 25.25 0.07
N ALA A 12 -1.35 25.17 -0.80
CA ALA A 12 -2.23 24.01 -0.90
C ALA A 12 -1.47 22.74 -1.30
N ILE A 13 -0.58 22.82 -2.30
CA ILE A 13 0.23 21.68 -2.73
C ILE A 13 1.20 21.25 -1.63
N LEU A 14 1.91 22.19 -1.01
CA LEU A 14 2.87 21.90 0.07
C LEU A 14 2.19 21.27 1.28
N SER A 15 1.04 21.81 1.70
CA SER A 15 0.27 21.27 2.83
C SER A 15 -0.27 19.86 2.53
N ALA A 16 -0.75 19.62 1.30
CA ALA A 16 -1.20 18.31 0.87
C ALA A 16 -0.06 17.27 0.86
N PHE A 17 1.13 17.61 0.36
CA PHE A 17 2.32 16.75 0.52
C PHE A 17 2.75 16.61 1.98
N GLY A 18 2.56 17.64 2.79
CA GLY A 18 2.80 17.60 4.24
C GLY A 18 2.01 16.48 4.92
N VAL A 19 0.73 16.30 4.57
CA VAL A 19 -0.10 15.18 5.07
C VAL A 19 0.52 13.84 4.73
N LEU A 20 0.94 13.65 3.47
CA LEU A 20 1.58 12.42 3.02
C LEU A 20 2.88 12.15 3.80
N VAL A 21 3.74 13.16 3.93
CA VAL A 21 5.02 13.03 4.65
C VAL A 21 4.78 12.68 6.12
N VAL A 22 3.85 13.36 6.79
CA VAL A 22 3.48 13.06 8.19
C VAL A 22 2.98 11.63 8.31
N LEU A 23 2.12 11.16 7.42
CA LEU A 23 1.63 9.78 7.44
C LEU A 23 2.75 8.76 7.16
N CYS A 24 3.70 9.06 6.29
CA CYS A 24 4.87 8.22 6.07
C CYS A 24 5.76 8.12 7.32
N VAL A 25 5.97 9.23 8.03
CA VAL A 25 6.72 9.23 9.30
C VAL A 25 5.97 8.45 10.39
N LEU A 26 4.65 8.59 10.44
CA LEU A 26 3.79 7.88 11.40
C LEU A 26 3.52 6.43 10.99
N ALA A 27 3.84 6.01 9.75
CA ALA A 27 3.57 4.67 9.24
C ALA A 27 4.14 3.57 10.14
N ARG A 28 5.29 3.80 10.78
CA ARG A 28 5.90 2.85 11.73
C ARG A 28 5.00 2.49 12.93
N TRP A 29 4.04 3.36 13.26
CA TRP A 29 3.05 3.17 14.32
C TRP A 29 1.68 2.84 13.77
N LEU A 30 1.30 3.49 12.66
CA LEU A 30 -0.01 3.32 12.03
C LEU A 30 -0.16 1.95 11.36
N VAL A 31 0.89 1.43 10.72
CA VAL A 31 0.83 0.12 10.05
C VAL A 31 0.56 -1.02 11.05
N PRO A 32 1.29 -1.14 12.17
CA PRO A 32 0.96 -2.13 13.20
C PRO A 32 -0.45 -2.01 13.74
N ALA A 33 -0.91 -0.78 14.02
CA ALA A 33 -2.26 -0.54 14.52
C ALA A 33 -3.32 -0.90 13.47
N GLY A 34 -3.11 -0.51 12.21
CA GLY A 34 -3.98 -0.80 11.08
C GLY A 34 -4.11 -2.29 10.82
N LEU A 35 -3.01 -3.04 10.87
CA LEU A 35 -3.04 -4.50 10.71
C LEU A 35 -3.77 -5.19 11.86
N ARG A 36 -3.63 -4.71 13.10
CA ARG A 36 -4.42 -5.21 14.24
C ARG A 36 -5.91 -4.92 14.09
N ALA A 37 -6.26 -3.72 13.62
CA ALA A 37 -7.65 -3.36 13.33
C ALA A 37 -8.22 -4.23 12.21
N LEU A 38 -7.46 -4.46 11.14
CA LEU A 38 -7.86 -5.36 10.06
C LEU A 38 -8.01 -6.81 10.56
N ALA A 39 -7.12 -7.29 11.41
CA ALA A 39 -7.22 -8.62 12.01
C ALA A 39 -8.50 -8.83 12.83
N ALA A 40 -9.05 -7.76 13.41
CA ALA A 40 -10.29 -7.80 14.19
C ALA A 40 -11.55 -8.06 13.35
N LEU A 41 -11.48 -7.95 12.01
CA LEU A 41 -12.61 -8.27 11.12
C LEU A 41 -13.01 -9.76 11.11
N ALA A 42 -12.28 -10.61 11.85
CA ALA A 42 -12.64 -11.99 12.21
C ALA A 42 -13.25 -12.82 11.05
N LEU A 43 -12.56 -12.88 9.91
CA LEU A 43 -12.99 -13.74 8.81
C LEU A 43 -12.78 -15.23 9.18
N PRO A 44 -13.71 -16.11 8.78
CA PRO A 44 -13.62 -17.53 9.08
C PRO A 44 -12.44 -18.18 8.34
N GLY A 45 -11.63 -18.96 9.07
CA GLY A 45 -10.66 -19.89 8.49
C GLY A 45 -9.28 -19.87 9.16
N PRO A 46 -8.58 -21.02 9.21
CA PRO A 46 -7.25 -21.12 9.82
C PRO A 46 -6.23 -20.24 9.09
N ALA A 47 -6.37 -20.06 7.78
CA ALA A 47 -5.49 -19.19 6.99
C ALA A 47 -5.56 -17.73 7.44
N TRP A 48 -6.75 -17.25 7.84
CA TRP A 48 -6.93 -15.89 8.35
C TRP A 48 -6.27 -15.69 9.70
N LEU A 49 -6.42 -16.64 10.62
CA LEU A 49 -5.80 -16.57 11.95
C LEU A 49 -4.27 -16.59 11.87
N VAL A 50 -3.71 -17.40 10.96
CA VAL A 50 -2.24 -17.47 10.79
C VAL A 50 -1.73 -16.18 10.13
N ALA A 51 -2.33 -15.74 9.01
CA ALA A 51 -1.90 -14.55 8.30
C ALA A 51 -1.96 -13.28 9.18
N THR A 52 -3.04 -13.11 9.95
CA THR A 52 -3.20 -11.96 10.85
C THR A 52 -2.20 -11.98 12.00
N ARG A 53 -1.92 -13.15 12.60
CA ARG A 53 -0.89 -13.27 13.66
C ARG A 53 0.50 -12.97 13.14
N THR A 54 0.89 -13.50 11.98
CA THR A 54 2.19 -13.22 11.35
C THR A 54 2.34 -11.72 11.07
N ALA A 55 1.31 -11.11 10.46
CA ALA A 55 1.31 -9.68 10.16
C ALA A 55 1.42 -8.79 11.42
N ALA A 56 0.83 -9.21 12.55
CA ALA A 56 0.84 -8.48 13.82
C ALA A 56 2.15 -8.64 14.62
N LEU A 57 2.84 -9.78 14.48
CA LEU A 57 4.09 -10.06 15.20
C LEU A 57 5.31 -9.43 14.51
N GLU A 58 5.30 -9.31 13.17
CA GLU A 58 6.42 -8.76 12.39
C GLU A 58 6.22 -7.28 11.99
N SER A 59 5.91 -6.45 12.98
CA SER A 59 5.62 -5.00 12.86
C SER A 59 6.60 -4.21 11.96
N ARG A 60 7.91 -4.47 12.09
CA ARG A 60 8.95 -3.78 11.30
C ARG A 60 8.93 -4.18 9.83
N ARG A 61 8.70 -5.47 9.55
CA ARG A 61 8.64 -6.01 8.18
C ARG A 61 7.36 -5.55 7.47
N SER A 62 6.24 -5.57 8.17
CA SER A 62 4.96 -5.04 7.69
C SER A 62 5.05 -3.55 7.33
N SER A 63 5.80 -2.75 8.09
CA SER A 63 6.00 -1.34 7.76
C SER A 63 6.81 -1.16 6.46
N ALA A 64 7.81 -2.01 6.24
CA ALA A 64 8.63 -1.96 5.03
C ALA A 64 7.87 -2.38 3.77
N THR A 65 6.90 -3.30 3.87
CA THR A 65 6.06 -3.70 2.73
C THR A 65 4.99 -2.66 2.41
N VAL A 66 4.42 -2.00 3.42
CA VAL A 66 3.30 -1.05 3.24
C VAL A 66 3.76 0.33 2.75
N LEU A 67 4.90 0.83 3.25
CA LEU A 67 5.32 2.22 3.05
C LEU A 67 5.50 2.62 1.58
N PRO A 68 6.12 1.81 0.69
CA PRO A 68 6.26 2.19 -0.71
C PRO A 68 4.91 2.30 -1.44
N PHE A 69 3.95 1.42 -1.12
CA PHE A 69 2.60 1.49 -1.67
C PHE A 69 1.81 2.69 -1.10
N LEU A 70 1.97 2.99 0.19
CA LEU A 70 1.42 4.21 0.78
C LEU A 70 1.91 5.46 0.04
N VAL A 71 3.21 5.55 -0.24
CA VAL A 71 3.78 6.68 -0.99
C VAL A 71 3.15 6.76 -2.38
N ALA A 72 3.05 5.65 -3.11
CA ALA A 72 2.46 5.63 -4.44
C ALA A 72 0.98 6.04 -4.46
N ILE A 73 0.16 5.46 -3.59
CA ILE A 73 -1.27 5.79 -3.46
C ILE A 73 -1.43 7.24 -2.97
N GLY A 74 -0.61 7.66 -2.00
CA GLY A 74 -0.60 9.00 -1.45
C GLY A 74 -0.26 10.08 -2.46
N MET A 75 0.72 9.84 -3.35
CA MET A 75 1.01 10.78 -4.45
C MET A 75 -0.19 10.97 -5.37
N VAL A 76 -0.91 9.89 -5.71
CA VAL A 76 -2.16 9.97 -6.49
C VAL A 76 -3.24 10.73 -5.73
N ALA A 77 -3.42 10.44 -4.43
CA ALA A 77 -4.38 11.12 -3.57
C ALA A 77 -4.14 12.63 -3.51
N VAL A 78 -2.88 13.05 -3.32
CA VAL A 78 -2.50 14.47 -3.24
C VAL A 78 -2.73 15.16 -4.59
N MET A 79 -2.18 14.62 -5.69
CA MET A 79 -2.20 15.32 -6.99
C MET A 79 -3.60 15.42 -7.59
N PHE A 80 -4.36 14.34 -7.56
CA PHE A 80 -5.73 14.38 -8.06
C PHE A 80 -6.69 15.00 -7.03
N GLY A 81 -6.37 15.02 -5.74
CA GLY A 81 -7.15 15.71 -4.71
C GLY A 81 -7.05 17.23 -4.79
N VAL A 82 -5.86 17.76 -5.08
CA VAL A 82 -5.64 19.19 -5.37
C VAL A 82 -6.40 19.59 -6.64
N GLN A 83 -6.29 18.79 -7.70
CA GLN A 83 -7.04 18.99 -8.95
C GLN A 83 -8.56 18.97 -8.71
N SER A 84 -9.05 18.00 -7.95
CA SER A 84 -10.49 17.86 -7.70
C SER A 84 -11.07 18.98 -6.83
N ALA A 85 -10.24 19.67 -6.07
CA ALA A 85 -10.62 20.90 -5.36
C ALA A 85 -10.70 22.14 -6.27
N GLY A 86 -10.26 22.03 -7.53
CA GLY A 86 -10.24 23.10 -8.53
C GLY A 86 -8.93 23.88 -8.56
N ILE A 87 -7.85 23.35 -7.96
CA ILE A 87 -6.53 23.97 -7.97
C ILE A 87 -5.70 23.31 -9.07
N GLY A 88 -5.42 24.05 -10.13
CA GLY A 88 -4.68 23.56 -11.29
C GLY A 88 -5.49 22.61 -12.19
N ASN A 89 -4.85 22.13 -13.26
CA ASN A 89 -5.47 21.24 -14.25
C ASN A 89 -4.61 19.98 -14.45
N MET A 90 -4.30 19.28 -13.35
CA MET A 90 -3.47 18.08 -13.39
C MET A 90 -4.16 16.99 -14.23
N GLN A 91 -3.54 16.57 -15.32
CA GLN A 91 -3.97 15.41 -16.11
C GLN A 91 -3.06 14.21 -15.81
N VAL A 92 -3.50 12.99 -16.20
CA VAL A 92 -2.70 11.78 -16.06
C VAL A 92 -1.34 11.91 -16.76
N SER A 93 -1.31 12.51 -17.95
CA SER A 93 -0.05 12.81 -18.67
C SER A 93 0.87 13.71 -17.85
N GLY A 94 0.35 14.79 -17.28
CA GLY A 94 1.08 15.69 -16.39
C GLY A 94 1.60 15.00 -15.14
N PHE A 95 0.78 14.13 -14.52
CA PHE A 95 1.20 13.32 -13.38
C PHE A 95 2.35 12.38 -13.74
N VAL A 96 2.26 11.68 -14.87
CA VAL A 96 3.32 10.77 -15.33
C VAL A 96 4.61 11.54 -15.67
N THR A 97 4.50 12.73 -16.27
CA THR A 97 5.68 13.55 -16.58
C THR A 97 6.38 14.05 -15.31
N LEU A 98 5.63 14.51 -14.31
CA LEU A 98 6.20 15.12 -13.11
C LEU A 98 6.60 14.09 -12.04
N PHE A 99 5.76 13.07 -11.85
CA PHE A 99 5.87 12.10 -10.76
C PHE A 99 6.01 10.66 -11.24
N GLY A 100 5.96 10.38 -12.54
CA GLY A 100 5.97 9.01 -13.06
C GLY A 100 7.18 8.20 -12.59
N LEU A 101 8.38 8.80 -12.56
CA LEU A 101 9.57 8.13 -12.05
C LEU A 101 9.45 7.85 -10.54
N ALA A 102 9.06 8.84 -9.73
CA ALA A 102 8.88 8.69 -8.29
C ALA A 102 7.78 7.66 -7.94
N PHE A 103 6.69 7.65 -8.72
CA PHE A 103 5.61 6.69 -8.61
C PHE A 103 6.09 5.28 -8.95
N LEU A 104 6.77 5.10 -10.08
CA LEU A 104 7.29 3.79 -10.48
C LEU A 104 8.35 3.26 -9.50
N THR A 105 9.23 4.11 -8.97
CA THR A 105 10.23 3.68 -7.98
C THR A 105 9.58 3.27 -6.67
N ALA A 106 8.62 4.05 -6.15
CA ALA A 106 7.86 3.67 -4.97
C ALA A 106 7.09 2.35 -5.20
N TRP A 107 6.42 2.23 -6.34
CA TRP A 107 5.64 1.05 -6.69
C TRP A 107 6.48 -0.23 -6.81
N THR A 108 7.54 -0.16 -7.60
CA THR A 108 8.46 -1.29 -7.82
C THR A 108 9.24 -1.60 -6.55
N GLY A 109 9.54 -0.60 -5.71
CA GLY A 109 10.09 -0.80 -4.37
C GLY A 109 9.19 -1.65 -3.48
N GLY A 110 7.87 -1.42 -3.50
CA GLY A 110 6.91 -2.26 -2.78
C GLY A 110 6.96 -3.73 -3.24
N VAL A 111 6.97 -3.95 -4.55
CA VAL A 111 7.12 -5.30 -5.15
C VAL A 111 8.47 -5.93 -4.79
N ALA A 112 9.55 -5.15 -4.79
CA ALA A 112 10.89 -5.62 -4.45
C ALA A 112 10.98 -6.05 -2.99
N VAL A 113 10.40 -5.30 -2.04
CA VAL A 113 10.36 -5.71 -0.62
C VAL A 113 9.56 -6.99 -0.43
N ILE A 114 8.48 -7.18 -1.18
CA ILE A 114 7.76 -8.46 -1.21
C ILE A 114 8.70 -9.56 -1.70
N ALA A 115 9.41 -9.38 -2.81
CA ALA A 115 10.33 -10.39 -3.32
C ALA A 115 11.47 -10.72 -2.32
N MET A 116 12.09 -9.71 -1.70
CA MET A 116 13.17 -9.89 -0.71
C MET A 116 12.69 -10.68 0.52
N SER A 117 11.43 -10.52 0.90
CA SER A 117 10.85 -11.24 2.05
C SER A 117 10.42 -12.68 1.73
N ALA A 118 10.53 -13.13 0.48
CA ALA A 118 10.17 -14.50 0.08
C ALA A 118 10.99 -15.58 0.80
N GLY A 119 12.27 -15.32 1.11
CA GLY A 119 13.11 -16.28 1.82
C GLY A 119 12.59 -16.65 3.21
N HIS A 120 11.98 -15.69 3.91
CA HIS A 120 11.38 -15.92 5.23
C HIS A 120 10.07 -16.70 5.10
N ARG A 121 9.20 -16.31 4.16
CA ARG A 121 7.95 -17.04 3.90
C ARG A 121 8.17 -18.49 3.51
N ARG A 122 9.24 -18.81 2.79
CA ARG A 122 9.62 -20.19 2.48
C ARG A 122 9.93 -21.02 3.74
N ARG A 123 10.57 -20.42 4.76
CA ARG A 123 10.83 -21.08 6.04
C ARG A 123 9.53 -21.33 6.80
N ASP A 124 8.66 -20.31 6.88
CA ASP A 124 7.34 -20.43 7.53
C ASP A 124 6.46 -21.46 6.81
N ALA A 125 6.47 -21.46 5.47
CA ALA A 125 5.81 -22.45 4.62
C ALA A 125 6.30 -23.87 4.91
N ALA A 126 7.61 -24.09 5.02
CA ALA A 126 8.16 -25.40 5.35
C ALA A 126 7.72 -25.89 6.73
N LEU A 127 7.65 -25.00 7.73
CA LEU A 127 7.14 -25.31 9.07
C LEU A 127 5.65 -25.67 9.05
N LEU A 128 4.84 -24.92 8.30
CA LEU A 128 3.40 -25.19 8.13
C LEU A 128 3.16 -26.52 7.39
N SER A 129 3.93 -26.80 6.34
CA SER A 129 3.87 -28.07 5.60
C SER A 129 4.29 -29.24 6.49
N ALA A 130 5.33 -29.09 7.31
CA ALA A 130 5.74 -30.10 8.29
C ALA A 130 4.66 -30.36 9.36
N ALA A 131 3.85 -29.34 9.67
CA ALA A 131 2.67 -29.46 10.54
C ALA A 131 1.42 -30.02 9.81
N GLY A 132 1.55 -30.42 8.54
CA GLY A 132 0.48 -31.06 7.76
C GLY A 132 -0.40 -30.11 6.95
N ALA A 133 -0.03 -28.84 6.80
CA ALA A 133 -0.76 -27.91 5.93
C ALA A 133 -0.61 -28.29 4.45
N SER A 134 -1.70 -28.21 3.69
CA SER A 134 -1.64 -28.39 2.24
C SER A 134 -0.94 -27.21 1.55
N GLU A 135 -0.37 -27.44 0.37
CA GLU A 135 0.26 -26.37 -0.42
C GLU A 135 -0.70 -25.22 -0.74
N SER A 136 -1.97 -25.54 -1.00
CA SER A 136 -3.02 -24.55 -1.23
C SER A 136 -3.31 -23.71 0.01
N ALA A 137 -3.22 -24.29 1.21
CA ALA A 137 -3.39 -23.57 2.46
C ALA A 137 -2.24 -22.61 2.73
N VAL A 138 -0.99 -23.05 2.49
CA VAL A 138 0.20 -22.19 2.62
C VAL A 138 0.14 -21.02 1.65
N LEU A 139 -0.18 -21.27 0.37
CA LEU A 139 -0.36 -20.20 -0.61
C LEU A 139 -1.47 -19.23 -0.20
N GLY A 140 -2.57 -19.74 0.33
CA GLY A 140 -3.68 -18.93 0.83
C GLY A 140 -3.25 -18.00 1.97
N ILE A 141 -2.43 -18.49 2.91
CA ILE A 141 -1.87 -17.70 4.02
C ILE A 141 -0.98 -16.57 3.48
N GLU A 142 -0.07 -16.89 2.57
CA GLU A 142 0.84 -15.89 1.98
C GLU A 142 0.09 -14.82 1.20
N VAL A 143 -0.84 -15.21 0.30
CA VAL A 143 -1.63 -14.24 -0.45
C VAL A 143 -2.43 -13.34 0.49
N LEU A 144 -3.00 -13.91 1.55
CA LEU A 144 -3.77 -13.13 2.52
C LEU A 144 -2.90 -12.16 3.35
N GLU A 145 -1.66 -12.53 3.69
CA GLU A 145 -0.69 -11.60 4.29
C GLU A 145 -0.45 -10.41 3.36
N GLY A 146 -0.27 -10.67 2.06
CA GLY A 146 -0.15 -9.63 1.04
C GLY A 146 -1.40 -8.75 0.94
N VAL A 147 -2.59 -9.36 0.98
CA VAL A 147 -3.87 -8.63 0.98
C VAL A 147 -3.97 -7.71 2.20
N LEU A 148 -3.54 -8.16 3.39
CA LEU A 148 -3.54 -7.34 4.60
C LEU A 148 -2.61 -6.14 4.47
N HIS A 149 -1.40 -6.32 3.91
CA HIS A 149 -0.48 -5.20 3.64
C HIS A 149 -1.05 -4.22 2.61
N ALA A 150 -1.61 -4.73 1.50
CA ALA A 150 -2.24 -3.89 0.48
C ALA A 150 -3.44 -3.12 1.05
N ALA A 151 -4.32 -3.79 1.80
CA ALA A 151 -5.45 -3.16 2.48
C ALA A 151 -5.01 -2.07 3.46
N CYS A 152 -3.94 -2.31 4.22
CA CYS A 152 -3.37 -1.30 5.11
C CYS A 152 -2.84 -0.08 4.33
N ALA A 153 -2.12 -0.29 3.22
CA ALA A 153 -1.64 0.79 2.36
C ALA A 153 -2.80 1.61 1.78
N ILE A 154 -3.86 0.93 1.30
CA ILE A 154 -5.07 1.55 0.75
C ILE A 154 -5.77 2.39 1.82
N MET A 155 -5.98 1.84 3.02
CA MET A 155 -6.56 2.56 4.15
C MET A 155 -5.78 3.83 4.48
N LEU A 156 -4.45 3.75 4.56
CA LEU A 156 -3.60 4.91 4.81
C LEU A 156 -3.65 5.92 3.66
N GLY A 157 -3.71 5.47 2.41
CA GLY A 157 -3.90 6.33 1.24
C GLY A 157 -5.27 7.06 1.24
N LEU A 158 -6.33 6.40 1.72
CA LEU A 158 -7.62 7.04 1.94
C LEU A 158 -7.53 8.11 3.04
N VAL A 159 -6.77 7.86 4.11
CA VAL A 159 -6.49 8.87 5.13
C VAL A 159 -5.71 10.05 4.55
N VAL A 160 -4.73 9.81 3.67
CA VAL A 160 -4.05 10.90 2.92
C VAL A 160 -5.08 11.70 2.14
N SER A 161 -5.95 11.05 1.35
CA SER A 161 -6.95 11.73 0.53
C SER A 161 -7.91 12.57 1.37
N VAL A 162 -8.46 12.02 2.46
CA VAL A 162 -9.37 12.73 3.35
C VAL A 162 -8.66 13.88 4.08
N GLY A 163 -7.43 13.66 4.54
CA GLY A 163 -6.62 14.69 5.19
C GLY A 163 -6.27 15.85 4.24
N THR A 164 -5.91 15.53 2.99
CA THR A 164 -5.73 16.52 1.93
C THR A 164 -7.02 17.28 1.66
N SER A 165 -8.16 16.60 1.51
CA SER A 165 -9.46 17.25 1.30
C SER A 165 -9.87 18.13 2.48
N ALA A 166 -9.56 17.74 3.72
CA ALA A 166 -9.84 18.54 4.92
C ALA A 166 -9.03 19.84 4.91
N LEU A 167 -7.72 19.77 4.67
CA LEU A 167 -6.87 20.95 4.56
C LEU A 167 -7.31 21.86 3.41
N LEU A 168 -7.63 21.29 2.25
CA LEU A 168 -8.13 22.06 1.12
C LEU A 168 -9.48 22.71 1.41
N GLY A 169 -10.37 22.06 2.16
CA GLY A 169 -11.63 22.64 2.62
C GLY A 169 -11.42 23.90 3.46
N GLU A 170 -10.49 23.84 4.42
CA GLU A 170 -10.12 25.00 5.24
C GLU A 170 -9.48 26.13 4.40
N LEU A 171 -8.56 25.79 3.49
CA LEU A 171 -7.89 26.78 2.64
C LEU A 171 -8.83 27.48 1.65
N LEU A 172 -9.86 26.77 1.19
CA LEU A 172 -10.80 27.26 0.17
C LEU A 172 -12.12 27.78 0.76
N ASP A 173 -12.26 27.79 2.10
CA ASP A 173 -13.50 28.11 2.81
C ASP A 173 -14.70 27.29 2.29
N ARG A 174 -14.47 25.98 2.09
CA ARG A 174 -15.46 25.03 1.59
C ARG A 174 -15.74 23.94 2.63
N PRO A 175 -16.99 23.48 2.75
CA PRO A 175 -17.30 22.39 3.67
C PRO A 175 -16.53 21.13 3.25
N VAL A 176 -15.77 20.55 4.20
CA VAL A 176 -14.92 19.37 3.98
C VAL A 176 -15.68 18.24 3.30
N ARG A 177 -16.95 17.99 3.70
CA ARG A 177 -17.80 16.97 3.09
C ARG A 177 -17.97 17.15 1.58
N GLN A 178 -18.06 18.39 1.10
CA GLN A 178 -18.20 18.68 -0.33
C GLN A 178 -16.89 18.43 -1.08
N VAL A 179 -15.75 18.81 -0.49
CA VAL A 179 -14.41 18.57 -1.07
C VAL A 179 -14.11 17.08 -1.13
N VAL A 180 -14.43 16.35 -0.06
CA VAL A 180 -14.33 14.88 0.00
C VAL A 180 -15.28 14.25 -1.04
N ALA A 181 -16.53 14.68 -1.15
CA ALA A 181 -17.48 14.09 -2.11
C ALA A 181 -17.00 14.16 -3.56
N HIS A 182 -16.28 15.23 -3.93
CA HIS A 182 -15.69 15.41 -5.26
C HIS A 182 -14.25 14.93 -5.34
N GLY A 183 -13.74 14.23 -4.33
CA GLY A 183 -12.37 13.74 -4.27
C GLY A 183 -11.99 12.79 -5.41
N PRO A 184 -10.71 12.40 -5.49
CA PRO A 184 -10.15 11.66 -6.62
C PRO A 184 -10.47 10.16 -6.58
N TRP A 185 -11.72 9.79 -6.33
CA TRP A 185 -12.13 8.42 -6.01
C TRP A 185 -11.89 7.42 -7.14
N THR A 186 -12.00 7.86 -8.39
CA THR A 186 -11.72 7.03 -9.56
C THR A 186 -10.24 6.67 -9.67
N ALA A 187 -9.36 7.68 -9.56
CA ALA A 187 -7.91 7.48 -9.56
C ALA A 187 -7.47 6.64 -8.35
N MET A 188 -8.05 6.91 -7.18
CA MET A 188 -7.83 6.15 -5.94
C MET A 188 -8.26 4.69 -6.08
N GLY A 189 -9.42 4.43 -6.68
CA GLY A 189 -9.90 3.07 -6.95
C GLY A 189 -8.97 2.30 -7.87
N LEU A 190 -8.50 2.95 -8.94
CA LEU A 190 -7.58 2.33 -9.91
C LEU A 190 -6.23 1.99 -9.27
N VAL A 191 -5.60 2.96 -8.60
CA VAL A 191 -4.30 2.74 -7.95
C VAL A 191 -4.39 1.71 -6.83
N SER A 192 -5.52 1.65 -6.10
CA SER A 192 -5.76 0.64 -5.07
C SER A 192 -5.93 -0.75 -5.67
N ALA A 193 -6.70 -0.88 -6.76
CA ALA A 193 -6.90 -2.15 -7.46
C ALA A 193 -5.58 -2.67 -8.05
N MET A 194 -4.78 -1.79 -8.66
CA MET A 194 -3.45 -2.13 -9.15
C MET A 194 -2.53 -2.57 -8.01
N THR A 195 -2.54 -1.89 -6.86
CA THR A 195 -1.71 -2.24 -5.70
C THR A 195 -2.06 -3.63 -5.17
N LEU A 196 -3.36 -3.92 -5.06
CA LEU A 196 -3.83 -5.23 -4.63
C LEU A 196 -3.43 -6.32 -5.63
N ALA A 197 -3.63 -6.07 -6.93
CA ALA A 197 -3.29 -7.02 -7.98
C ALA A 197 -1.78 -7.32 -8.03
N THR A 198 -0.93 -6.30 -7.98
CA THR A 198 0.53 -6.47 -8.02
C THR A 198 1.05 -7.14 -6.75
N THR A 199 0.48 -6.83 -5.58
CA THR A 199 0.83 -7.49 -4.32
C THR A 199 0.46 -8.97 -4.35
N CYS A 200 -0.77 -9.31 -4.75
CA CYS A 200 -1.20 -10.70 -4.86
C CYS A 200 -0.36 -11.48 -5.89
N LEU A 201 -0.10 -10.87 -7.05
CA LEU A 201 0.72 -11.47 -8.10
C LEU A 201 2.16 -11.70 -7.59
N ALA A 202 2.75 -10.74 -6.89
CA ALA A 202 4.08 -10.86 -6.32
C ALA A 202 4.17 -12.01 -5.30
N MET A 203 3.14 -12.19 -4.45
CA MET A 203 3.08 -13.31 -3.51
C MET A 203 2.99 -14.65 -4.24
N VAL A 204 2.11 -14.78 -5.23
CA VAL A 204 1.94 -16.01 -6.02
C VAL A 204 3.19 -16.35 -6.83
N LEU A 205 3.87 -15.37 -7.42
CA LEU A 205 5.10 -15.60 -8.18
C LEU A 205 6.25 -15.99 -7.25
N SER A 206 6.38 -15.34 -6.10
CA SER A 206 7.43 -15.63 -5.11
C SER A 206 7.30 -17.06 -4.57
N SER A 207 6.07 -17.50 -4.28
CA SER A 207 5.80 -18.86 -3.79
C SER A 207 6.12 -19.92 -4.85
N ARG A 208 5.71 -19.68 -6.10
CA ARG A 208 5.99 -20.58 -7.24
C ARG A 208 7.48 -20.68 -7.55
N ALA A 209 8.21 -19.57 -7.50
CA ALA A 209 9.65 -19.55 -7.75
C ALA A 209 10.41 -20.40 -6.72
N GLY A 210 10.01 -20.36 -5.44
CA GLY A 210 10.65 -21.17 -4.40
C GLY A 210 10.48 -22.67 -4.56
N ARG A 211 9.35 -23.11 -5.14
CA ARG A 211 9.14 -24.54 -5.44
C ARG A 211 10.04 -25.05 -6.56
N ARG A 212 10.38 -24.21 -7.54
CA ARG A 212 11.25 -24.58 -8.66
C ARG A 212 12.70 -24.78 -8.23
N GLU A 213 13.20 -23.96 -7.31
CA GLU A 213 14.55 -24.11 -6.75
C GLU A 213 14.71 -25.40 -5.93
N SER A 214 13.70 -25.77 -5.14
CA SER A 214 13.70 -27.02 -4.36
C SER A 214 13.87 -28.25 -5.24
N LEU A 215 13.14 -28.35 -6.37
CA LEU A 215 13.27 -29.47 -7.30
C LEU A 215 14.64 -29.51 -8.02
N GLY A 216 15.19 -28.34 -8.37
CA GLY A 216 16.49 -28.25 -9.06
C GLY A 216 17.69 -28.57 -8.16
N GLN A 217 17.64 -28.23 -6.87
CA GLN A 217 18.67 -28.62 -5.89
C GLN A 217 18.57 -30.11 -5.54
N THR A 218 17.36 -30.67 -5.43
CA THR A 218 17.20 -32.13 -5.22
C THR A 218 17.71 -32.96 -6.42
N LEU A 219 17.74 -32.39 -7.62
CA LEU A 219 18.35 -33.02 -8.80
C LEU A 219 19.87 -32.81 -8.88
N ARG A 220 20.39 -31.65 -8.45
CA ARG A 220 21.84 -31.38 -8.43
C ARG A 220 22.60 -32.08 -7.30
N ASP A 221 21.95 -32.40 -6.19
CA ASP A 221 22.56 -33.18 -5.10
C ASP A 221 22.54 -34.70 -5.37
N ARG A 222 22.04 -35.13 -6.53
CA ARG A 222 21.98 -36.55 -6.96
C ARG A 222 22.90 -36.89 -8.14
N ASP A 223 23.65 -35.93 -8.66
CA ASP A 223 24.74 -36.12 -9.62
C ASP A 223 26.09 -35.92 -8.93
#